data_AF-A0A078M302-F1
#
_entry.id   AF-A0A078M302-F1
#
_cell.length_a   1.000
_cell.length_b   1.000
_cell.length_c   1.000
_cell.angle_alpha   90.00
_cell.angle_beta   90.00
_cell.angle_gamma   90.00
#
_symmetry.space_group_name_H-M   'P 1'
#
loop_
_entity.id
_entity.type
_entity.pdbx_description
1 polymer ?
#
loop_
_entity_poly.entity_id
_entity_poly.type
_entity_poly.pdbx_seq_one_letter_code
_entity_poly.pdbx_strand_id
1 'polypeptide(L)'
;MMIQSVTGNLLESTAHAYVNAVNTVGVMGKGIALQFKQAFPDVFKQYAKDCKHGKVQVGKMHVVEVVNFTTPRYIINFPTKEHWRNPSKMIDIEEGLVDLVRVIQHYDIQSLALPPLGCGNGGLDWQEVRLKIMTALAPLGIDVYLYEPVVAQRDIRTKKPRLTEGRALLLVVMAKYAASGNRMSAVEVQNIAYFLYAIGALPKLNFKKHQFGPHAENLNLVLQALEGHYITGYGDHTTAKEIELLDGAKEQADMLLKDNELAQHYLQQVTALFYGFENPYGLELLSTVGWIMQMAPTKSKDKHFVVQAVQNWDERKRRIFSTEHIEKVWHYLMDEIRFM
;
A
#
# COMPACT_ATOMS: atom_id res chain seq x y z
N MET A 1 -7.78 8.20 -34.45
CA MET A 1 -6.70 7.52 -33.71
C MET A 1 -6.36 8.33 -32.48
N MET A 2 -6.39 7.68 -31.32
CA MET A 2 -6.32 8.33 -30.01
C MET A 2 -5.68 7.38 -29.00
N ILE A 3 -4.77 7.89 -28.16
CA ILE A 3 -4.39 7.20 -26.92
C ILE A 3 -5.54 7.44 -25.94
N GLN A 4 -6.28 6.39 -25.62
CA GLN A 4 -7.42 6.42 -24.71
C GLN A 4 -6.98 5.89 -23.35
N SER A 5 -7.16 6.68 -22.30
CA SER A 5 -7.06 6.19 -20.93
C SER A 5 -8.27 5.31 -20.63
N VAL A 6 -8.02 4.09 -20.16
CA VAL A 6 -9.05 3.07 -19.87
C VAL A 6 -8.86 2.51 -18.47
N THR A 7 -9.97 2.20 -17.81
CA THR A 7 -9.99 1.43 -16.56
C THR A 7 -10.63 0.05 -16.81
N GLY A 8 -10.17 -0.98 -16.12
CA GLY A 8 -10.73 -2.33 -16.22
C GLY A 8 -9.68 -3.42 -16.45
N ASN A 9 -10.12 -4.56 -16.96
CA ASN A 9 -9.24 -5.71 -17.21
C ASN A 9 -8.61 -5.63 -18.61
N LEU A 10 -7.28 -5.56 -18.68
CA LEU A 10 -6.54 -5.54 -19.95
C LEU A 10 -6.81 -6.77 -20.80
N LEU A 11 -6.99 -7.94 -20.18
CA LEU A 11 -7.21 -9.21 -20.87
C LEU A 11 -8.58 -9.29 -21.55
N GLU A 12 -9.49 -8.35 -21.28
CA GLU A 12 -10.81 -8.22 -21.92
C GLU A 12 -10.80 -7.21 -23.09
N SER A 13 -9.65 -6.60 -23.38
CA SER A 13 -9.52 -5.64 -24.47
C SER A 13 -9.83 -6.28 -25.84
N THR A 14 -10.35 -5.52 -26.81
CA THR A 14 -10.47 -5.98 -28.19
C THR A 14 -9.26 -5.59 -29.06
N ALA A 15 -8.15 -5.18 -28.44
CA ALA A 15 -6.96 -4.73 -29.15
C ALA A 15 -6.27 -5.87 -29.94
N HIS A 16 -5.59 -5.48 -31.02
CA HIS A 16 -4.83 -6.40 -31.87
C HIS A 16 -3.66 -7.05 -31.12
N ALA A 17 -2.97 -6.29 -30.26
CA ALA A 17 -1.89 -6.81 -29.41
C ALA A 17 -2.03 -6.35 -27.96
N TYR A 18 -1.62 -7.23 -27.04
CA TYR A 18 -1.59 -6.93 -25.60
C TYR A 18 -0.16 -6.87 -25.09
N VAL A 19 0.13 -5.89 -24.23
CA VAL A 19 1.43 -5.78 -23.59
C VAL A 19 1.40 -6.38 -22.19
N ASN A 20 2.39 -7.22 -21.90
CA ASN A 20 2.58 -7.86 -20.60
C ASN A 20 3.87 -7.36 -19.95
N ALA A 21 3.81 -6.75 -18.77
CA ALA A 21 5.00 -6.31 -18.04
C ALA A 21 5.67 -7.50 -17.35
N VAL A 22 6.88 -7.87 -17.79
CA VAL A 22 7.61 -9.07 -17.34
C VAL A 22 8.98 -8.74 -16.73
N ASN A 23 9.62 -9.76 -16.17
CA ASN A 23 11.05 -9.76 -15.87
C ASN A 23 11.84 -10.57 -16.93
N THR A 24 13.16 -10.68 -16.80
CA THR A 24 14.00 -11.46 -17.73
C THR A 24 14.33 -12.86 -17.21
N VAL A 25 13.95 -13.22 -15.98
CA VAL A 25 14.28 -14.50 -15.32
C VAL A 25 13.18 -15.57 -15.42
N GLY A 26 12.14 -15.35 -16.22
CA GLY A 26 11.16 -16.38 -16.55
C GLY A 26 10.05 -16.59 -15.50
N VAL A 27 9.82 -15.64 -14.60
CA VAL A 27 8.85 -15.79 -13.51
C VAL A 27 7.65 -14.87 -13.69
N MET A 28 6.44 -15.42 -13.83
CA MET A 28 5.19 -14.65 -13.83
C MET A 28 4.36 -14.98 -12.57
N GLY A 29 4.75 -14.42 -11.42
CA GLY A 29 4.24 -14.84 -10.10
C GLY A 29 3.25 -13.90 -9.42
N LYS A 30 3.09 -12.67 -9.89
CA LYS A 30 2.19 -11.66 -9.29
C LYS A 30 1.74 -10.60 -10.29
N GLY A 31 0.69 -9.86 -9.95
CA GLY A 31 0.17 -8.75 -10.75
C GLY A 31 -0.27 -9.18 -12.15
N ILE A 32 -0.16 -8.26 -13.11
CA ILE A 32 -0.59 -8.48 -14.50
C ILE A 32 0.11 -9.69 -15.14
N ALA A 33 1.40 -9.91 -14.89
CA ALA A 33 2.14 -11.05 -15.43
C ALA A 33 1.52 -12.40 -15.03
N LEU A 34 1.06 -12.53 -13.78
CA LEU A 34 0.38 -13.75 -13.33
C LEU A 34 -0.93 -13.97 -14.09
N GLN A 35 -1.69 -12.90 -14.33
CA GLN A 35 -2.94 -12.99 -15.09
C GLN A 35 -2.67 -13.43 -16.54
N PHE A 36 -1.64 -12.90 -17.19
CA PHE A 36 -1.20 -13.36 -18.52
C PHE A 36 -0.77 -14.82 -18.52
N LYS A 37 -0.05 -15.29 -17.49
CA LYS A 37 0.32 -16.71 -17.35
C LYS A 37 -0.92 -17.61 -17.26
N GLN A 38 -1.96 -17.17 -16.56
CA GLN A 38 -3.21 -17.91 -16.41
C GLN A 38 -4.03 -17.91 -17.70
N ALA A 39 -4.13 -16.76 -18.38
CA ALA A 39 -4.91 -16.61 -19.61
C ALA A 39 -4.23 -17.20 -20.85
N PHE A 40 -2.89 -17.13 -20.92
CA PHE A 40 -2.10 -17.56 -22.08
C PHE A 40 -0.96 -18.50 -21.66
N PRO A 41 -1.28 -19.74 -21.24
CA PRO A 41 -0.28 -20.67 -20.71
C PRO A 41 0.81 -21.03 -21.73
N ASP A 42 0.51 -21.09 -23.02
CA ASP A 42 1.50 -21.40 -24.05
C ASP A 42 2.45 -20.24 -24.33
N VAL A 43 1.96 -19.00 -24.24
CA VAL A 43 2.82 -17.80 -24.25
C VAL A 43 3.78 -17.84 -23.07
N PHE A 44 3.31 -18.20 -21.88
CA PHE A 44 4.18 -18.36 -20.70
C PHE A 44 5.23 -19.45 -20.89
N LYS A 45 4.87 -20.62 -21.45
CA LYS A 45 5.83 -21.71 -21.72
C LYS A 45 6.95 -21.24 -22.66
N GLN A 46 6.59 -20.53 -23.73
CA GLN A 46 7.57 -19.99 -24.67
C GLN A 46 8.46 -18.93 -24.02
N TYR A 47 7.85 -17.97 -23.30
CA TYR A 47 8.57 -16.94 -22.54
C TYR A 47 9.57 -17.54 -21.55
N ALA A 48 9.14 -18.52 -20.73
CA ALA A 48 10.02 -19.15 -19.74
C ALA A 48 11.19 -19.90 -20.40
N LYS A 49 10.94 -20.57 -21.53
CA LYS A 49 11.98 -21.22 -22.33
C LYS A 49 12.97 -20.19 -22.87
N ASP A 50 12.51 -19.07 -23.41
CA ASP A 50 13.40 -18.06 -23.99
C ASP A 50 14.16 -17.24 -22.94
N CYS A 51 13.59 -17.01 -21.76
CA CYS A 51 14.31 -16.51 -20.58
C CYS A 51 15.47 -17.43 -20.20
N LYS A 52 15.24 -18.75 -20.15
CA LYS A 52 16.29 -19.74 -19.84
C LYS A 52 17.45 -19.71 -20.84
N HIS A 53 17.18 -19.32 -22.09
CA HIS A 53 18.20 -19.17 -23.15
C HIS A 53 18.76 -17.75 -23.26
N GLY A 54 18.44 -16.83 -22.33
CA GLY A 54 18.98 -15.47 -22.32
C GLY A 54 18.46 -14.57 -23.45
N LYS A 55 17.36 -14.94 -24.10
CA LYS A 55 16.80 -14.19 -25.24
C LYS A 55 15.90 -13.03 -24.82
N VAL A 56 15.42 -13.02 -23.59
CA VAL A 56 14.61 -11.93 -23.03
C VAL A 56 15.52 -10.97 -22.28
N GLN A 57 15.55 -9.72 -22.71
CA GLN A 57 16.45 -8.68 -22.18
C GLN A 57 15.67 -7.38 -21.99
N VAL A 58 16.06 -6.60 -20.99
CA VAL A 58 15.55 -5.22 -20.85
C VAL A 58 15.85 -4.42 -22.13
N GLY A 59 14.94 -3.51 -22.47
CA GLY A 59 15.02 -2.71 -23.69
C GLY A 59 14.65 -3.47 -24.98
N LYS A 60 14.28 -4.76 -24.89
CA LYS A 60 13.87 -5.58 -26.05
C LYS A 60 12.54 -6.28 -25.80
N MET A 61 11.56 -5.99 -26.64
CA MET A 61 10.26 -6.64 -26.61
C MET A 61 10.37 -8.09 -27.03
N HIS A 62 9.73 -8.98 -26.28
CA HIS A 62 9.60 -10.38 -26.63
C HIS A 62 8.17 -10.66 -27.12
N VAL A 63 8.01 -10.80 -28.43
CA VAL A 63 6.70 -10.97 -29.08
C VAL A 63 6.37 -12.45 -29.26
N VAL A 64 5.15 -12.85 -28.92
CA VAL A 64 4.61 -14.19 -29.17
C VAL A 64 3.28 -14.06 -29.91
N GLU A 65 3.15 -14.74 -31.04
CA GLU A 65 1.86 -14.86 -31.74
C GLU A 65 0.96 -15.86 -31.00
N VAL A 66 -0.29 -15.46 -30.78
CA VAL A 66 -1.30 -16.29 -30.14
C VAL A 66 -2.01 -17.11 -31.21
N VAL A 67 -1.97 -18.43 -31.08
CA VAL A 67 -2.57 -19.35 -32.04
C VAL A 67 -4.07 -19.49 -31.74
N ASN A 68 -4.86 -18.44 -32.00
CA ASN A 68 -6.32 -18.42 -31.85
C ASN A 68 -6.98 -17.62 -33.00
N PHE A 69 -8.25 -17.89 -33.28
CA PHE A 69 -9.06 -17.15 -34.28
C PHE A 69 -9.65 -15.82 -33.74
N THR A 70 -9.27 -15.42 -32.52
CA THR A 70 -9.79 -14.24 -31.81
C THR A 70 -8.65 -13.33 -31.37
N THR A 71 -8.97 -12.10 -30.96
CA THR A 71 -8.02 -11.18 -30.31
C THR A 71 -7.56 -11.71 -28.96
N PRO A 72 -6.32 -11.39 -28.52
CA PRO A 72 -5.28 -10.68 -29.27
C PRO A 72 -4.55 -11.62 -30.24
N ARG A 73 -3.97 -11.06 -31.32
CA ARG A 73 -3.06 -11.81 -32.20
C ARG A 73 -1.66 -11.93 -31.63
N TYR A 74 -1.20 -10.91 -30.90
CA TYR A 74 0.14 -10.87 -30.33
C TYR A 74 0.11 -10.55 -28.83
N ILE A 75 0.93 -11.28 -28.07
CA ILE A 75 1.36 -10.87 -26.74
C ILE A 75 2.77 -10.31 -26.83
N ILE A 76 2.94 -9.06 -26.42
CA ILE A 76 4.23 -8.38 -26.35
C ILE A 76 4.68 -8.37 -24.90
N ASN A 77 5.62 -9.24 -24.55
CA ASN A 77 6.23 -9.24 -23.23
C ASN A 77 7.25 -8.10 -23.17
N PHE A 78 6.95 -7.08 -22.36
CA PHE A 78 7.76 -5.89 -22.11
C PHE A 78 8.61 -6.10 -20.86
N PRO A 79 9.94 -6.30 -20.97
CA PRO A 79 10.79 -6.53 -19.80
C PRO A 79 11.04 -5.22 -19.05
N THR A 80 10.40 -5.07 -17.90
CA THR A 80 10.45 -3.84 -17.06
C THR A 80 11.44 -3.93 -15.90
N LYS A 81 12.13 -5.08 -15.77
CA LYS A 81 13.15 -5.37 -14.76
C LYS A 81 13.89 -6.65 -15.13
N GLU A 82 15.11 -6.80 -14.62
CA GLU A 82 15.87 -8.04 -14.79
C GLU A 82 15.32 -9.16 -13.88
N HIS A 83 15.42 -8.96 -12.56
CA HIS A 83 14.93 -9.92 -11.57
C HIS A 83 13.62 -9.43 -10.93
N TRP A 84 12.68 -10.33 -10.66
CA TRP A 84 11.36 -9.99 -10.09
C TRP A 84 11.42 -9.35 -8.69
N ARG A 85 12.53 -9.54 -7.97
CA ARG A 85 12.81 -8.93 -6.65
C ARG A 85 13.23 -7.46 -6.74
N ASN A 86 13.71 -7.02 -7.89
CA ASN A 86 14.25 -5.68 -8.06
C ASN A 86 13.12 -4.69 -8.41
N PRO A 87 13.25 -3.40 -8.02
CA PRO A 87 12.39 -2.36 -8.53
C PRO A 87 12.57 -2.22 -10.06
N SER A 88 11.59 -1.62 -10.72
CA SER A 88 11.73 -1.23 -12.13
C SER A 88 12.54 0.07 -12.20
N LYS A 89 13.25 0.28 -13.30
CA LYS A 89 13.99 1.53 -13.54
C LYS A 89 13.35 2.28 -14.70
N MET A 90 13.33 3.61 -14.64
CA MET A 90 12.76 4.43 -15.72
C MET A 90 13.50 4.21 -17.05
N ILE A 91 14.83 4.03 -17.01
CA ILE A 91 15.64 3.74 -18.20
C ILE A 91 15.17 2.47 -18.93
N ASP A 92 14.81 1.41 -18.19
CA ASP A 92 14.29 0.16 -18.73
C ASP A 92 12.97 0.37 -19.48
N ILE A 93 12.15 1.32 -19.01
CA ILE A 93 10.88 1.70 -19.65
C ILE A 93 11.14 2.51 -20.92
N GLU A 94 12.04 3.50 -20.86
CA GLU A 94 12.37 4.34 -22.00
C GLU A 94 12.95 3.53 -23.16
N GLU A 95 13.94 2.68 -22.88
CA GLU A 95 14.53 1.78 -23.87
C GLU A 95 13.49 0.79 -24.42
N GLY A 96 12.65 0.24 -23.55
CA GLY A 96 11.60 -0.67 -23.97
C GLY A 96 10.52 0.00 -24.84
N LEU A 97 10.21 1.27 -24.61
CA LEU A 97 9.26 2.03 -25.43
C LEU A 97 9.80 2.28 -26.84
N VAL A 98 11.11 2.53 -26.98
CA VAL A 98 11.77 2.64 -28.29
C VAL A 98 11.61 1.33 -29.07
N ASP A 99 11.87 0.19 -28.44
CA ASP A 99 11.72 -1.10 -29.12
C ASP A 99 10.26 -1.49 -29.36
N LEU A 100 9.34 -1.08 -28.47
CA LEU A 100 7.90 -1.27 -28.66
C LEU A 100 7.40 -0.55 -29.91
N VAL A 101 7.83 0.70 -30.14
CA VAL A 101 7.54 1.45 -31.37
C VAL A 101 7.98 0.66 -32.61
N ARG A 102 9.22 0.15 -32.60
CA ARG A 102 9.75 -0.69 -33.69
C ARG A 102 8.90 -1.94 -33.90
N VAL A 103 8.51 -2.63 -32.83
CA VAL A 103 7.66 -3.82 -32.89
C VAL A 103 6.29 -3.51 -33.46
N ILE A 104 5.65 -2.42 -33.04
CA ILE A 104 4.34 -2.00 -33.56
C ILE A 104 4.38 -1.83 -35.07
N GLN A 105 5.40 -1.15 -35.58
CA GLN A 105 5.58 -0.93 -37.02
C GLN A 105 5.91 -2.23 -37.75
N HIS A 106 6.80 -3.07 -37.19
CA HIS A 106 7.24 -4.30 -37.83
C HIS A 106 6.12 -5.34 -37.99
N TYR A 107 5.26 -5.46 -36.99
CA TYR A 107 4.13 -6.41 -36.97
C TYR A 107 2.80 -5.79 -37.44
N ASP A 108 2.84 -4.55 -37.96
CA ASP A 108 1.67 -3.80 -38.43
C ASP A 108 0.51 -3.79 -37.42
N ILE A 109 0.83 -3.44 -36.17
CA ILE A 109 -0.10 -3.52 -35.05
C ILE A 109 -1.09 -2.36 -35.09
N GLN A 110 -2.33 -2.63 -35.51
CA GLN A 110 -3.39 -1.62 -35.61
C GLN A 110 -3.90 -1.06 -34.27
N SER A 111 -3.89 -1.86 -33.20
CA SER A 111 -4.32 -1.41 -31.87
C SER A 111 -3.63 -2.14 -30.73
N LEU A 112 -3.40 -1.44 -29.61
CA LEU A 112 -2.56 -1.89 -28.51
C LEU A 112 -3.27 -1.72 -27.16
N ALA A 113 -3.30 -2.76 -26.34
CA ALA A 113 -3.67 -2.68 -24.92
C ALA A 113 -2.40 -2.64 -24.06
N LEU A 114 -2.20 -1.56 -23.31
CA LEU A 114 -0.95 -1.27 -22.59
C LEU A 114 -1.21 -1.07 -21.08
N PRO A 115 -0.59 -1.85 -20.17
CA PRO A 115 -0.71 -1.65 -18.73
C PRO A 115 0.22 -0.54 -18.23
N PRO A 116 0.08 -0.12 -16.95
CA PRO A 116 1.02 0.82 -16.32
C PRO A 116 2.40 0.17 -16.11
N LEU A 117 3.34 0.48 -17.00
CA LEU A 117 4.65 -0.16 -17.03
C LEU A 117 5.47 0.20 -15.77
N GLY A 118 5.81 -0.81 -14.96
CA GLY A 118 6.69 -0.64 -13.80
C GLY A 118 6.11 0.16 -12.61
N CYS A 119 4.86 0.62 -12.63
CA CYS A 119 4.34 1.54 -11.60
C CYS A 119 3.84 0.86 -10.31
N GLY A 120 3.27 -0.36 -10.39
CA GLY A 120 2.82 -1.12 -9.21
C GLY A 120 4.00 -1.84 -8.51
N ASN A 121 4.16 -3.13 -8.81
CA ASN A 121 5.26 -3.96 -8.28
C ASN A 121 6.68 -3.47 -8.64
N GLY A 122 6.82 -2.48 -9.51
CA GLY A 122 8.09 -1.86 -9.88
C GLY A 122 8.38 -0.55 -9.15
N GLY A 123 7.37 0.11 -8.57
CA GLY A 123 7.52 1.32 -7.76
C GLY A 123 7.82 2.60 -8.55
N LEU A 124 7.63 2.62 -9.87
CA LEU A 124 7.76 3.86 -10.66
C LEU A 124 6.54 4.77 -10.48
N ASP A 125 6.75 6.07 -10.59
CA ASP A 125 5.66 7.04 -10.60
C ASP A 125 4.83 6.92 -11.89
N TRP A 126 3.51 6.82 -11.75
CA TRP A 126 2.62 6.65 -12.90
C TRP A 126 2.59 7.88 -13.81
N GLN A 127 2.63 9.10 -13.26
CA GLN A 127 2.56 10.31 -14.09
C GLN A 127 3.81 10.43 -14.97
N GLU A 128 4.98 10.09 -14.42
CA GLU A 128 6.22 10.05 -15.19
C GLU A 128 6.15 8.99 -16.30
N VAL A 129 5.77 7.75 -15.96
CA VAL A 129 5.66 6.66 -16.95
C VAL A 129 4.64 6.97 -18.03
N ARG A 130 3.47 7.50 -17.64
CA ARG A 130 2.39 7.89 -18.56
C ARG A 130 2.88 8.92 -19.56
N LEU A 131 3.64 9.93 -19.12
CA LEU A 131 4.21 10.93 -20.01
C LEU A 131 5.16 10.31 -21.05
N LYS A 132 6.00 9.35 -20.64
CA LYS A 132 6.90 8.63 -21.56
C LYS A 132 6.15 7.79 -22.58
N ILE A 133 5.12 7.06 -22.14
CA ILE A 133 4.24 6.27 -23.02
C ILE A 133 3.56 7.18 -24.05
N MET A 134 2.95 8.28 -23.61
CA MET A 134 2.27 9.21 -24.51
C MET A 134 3.24 9.79 -25.54
N THR A 135 4.42 10.21 -25.10
CA THR A 135 5.45 10.78 -25.98
C THR A 135 5.90 9.77 -27.04
N ALA A 136 6.13 8.51 -26.66
CA ALA A 136 6.60 7.48 -27.58
C ALA A 136 5.54 7.02 -28.59
N LEU A 137 4.28 6.89 -28.16
CA LEU A 137 3.23 6.25 -28.98
C LEU A 137 2.34 7.23 -29.75
N ALA A 138 2.27 8.50 -29.35
CA ALA A 138 1.45 9.50 -30.03
C ALA A 138 1.72 9.62 -31.55
N PRO A 139 2.96 9.48 -32.05
CA PRO A 139 3.24 9.59 -33.49
C PRO A 139 2.74 8.41 -34.35
N LEU A 140 2.30 7.28 -33.78
CA LEU A 140 2.23 6.00 -34.50
C LEU A 140 1.00 5.74 -35.35
N GLY A 141 -0.05 6.55 -35.32
CA GLY A 141 -1.21 6.26 -36.18
C GLY A 141 -2.16 5.15 -35.68
N ILE A 142 -1.87 4.49 -34.55
CA ILE A 142 -2.62 3.33 -33.98
C ILE A 142 -3.51 3.66 -32.76
N ASP A 143 -4.54 2.86 -32.52
CA ASP A 143 -5.37 3.02 -31.30
C ASP A 143 -4.70 2.38 -30.09
N VAL A 144 -4.47 3.16 -29.04
CA VAL A 144 -3.83 2.68 -27.81
C VAL A 144 -4.81 2.78 -26.65
N TYR A 145 -5.18 1.64 -26.09
CA TYR A 145 -5.92 1.53 -24.83
C TYR A 145 -4.92 1.48 -23.69
N LEU A 146 -4.64 2.64 -23.11
CA LEU A 146 -3.74 2.79 -21.99
C LEU A 146 -4.50 2.51 -20.70
N TYR A 147 -4.31 1.32 -20.15
CA TYR A 147 -4.87 0.95 -18.87
C TYR A 147 -4.13 1.71 -17.78
N GLU A 148 -4.88 2.52 -17.03
CA GLU A 148 -4.33 3.22 -15.89
C GLU A 148 -4.02 2.21 -14.78
N PRO A 149 -3.06 2.51 -13.87
CA PRO A 149 -2.94 1.78 -12.64
C PRO A 149 -4.32 1.69 -12.05
N VAL A 150 -4.68 0.45 -11.71
CA VAL A 150 -5.60 0.24 -10.63
C VAL A 150 -4.88 0.84 -9.41
N VAL A 151 -5.01 2.17 -9.21
CA VAL A 151 -5.25 2.69 -7.86
C VAL A 151 -6.24 1.70 -7.31
N ALA A 152 -6.04 1.17 -6.11
CA ALA A 152 -6.93 0.18 -5.56
C ALA A 152 -8.37 0.71 -5.33
N GLN A 153 -9.00 1.40 -6.28
CA GLN A 153 -10.31 1.04 -6.78
C GLN A 153 -10.31 -0.45 -7.17
N ARG A 154 -10.28 -1.30 -6.15
CA ARG A 154 -11.19 -2.46 -6.14
C ARG A 154 -12.51 -1.92 -6.67
N ASP A 155 -13.22 -2.65 -7.53
CA ASP A 155 -14.67 -2.47 -7.60
C ASP A 155 -15.14 -2.50 -6.16
N ILE A 156 -15.41 -1.34 -5.57
CA ILE A 156 -15.82 -1.30 -4.19
C ILE A 156 -17.30 -1.66 -4.25
N ARG A 157 -17.56 -2.96 -4.44
CA ARG A 157 -18.89 -3.55 -4.44
C ARG A 157 -19.54 -3.37 -3.06
N THR A 158 -18.76 -2.95 -2.07
CA THR A 158 -19.25 -2.54 -0.76
C THR A 158 -19.67 -1.07 -0.79
N LYS A 159 -20.81 -0.79 -0.17
CA LYS A 159 -21.31 0.58 0.00
C LYS A 159 -20.29 1.43 0.77
N LYS A 160 -20.01 2.65 0.29
CA LYS A 160 -19.16 3.62 0.99
C LYS A 160 -19.63 3.79 2.43
N PRO A 161 -18.79 3.48 3.43
CA PRO A 161 -19.22 3.57 4.82
C PRO A 161 -19.42 5.04 5.18
N ARG A 162 -20.39 5.32 6.06
CA ARG A 162 -20.54 6.66 6.62
C ARG A 162 -19.26 7.05 7.35
N LEU A 163 -18.71 8.22 7.05
CA LEU A 163 -17.65 8.81 7.84
C LEU A 163 -18.25 9.30 9.17
N THR A 164 -18.07 8.52 10.23
CA THR A 164 -18.46 8.92 11.59
C THR A 164 -17.33 9.73 12.23
N GLU A 165 -17.64 10.50 13.27
CA GLU A 165 -16.63 11.28 14.01
C GLU A 165 -15.41 10.43 14.42
N GLY A 166 -15.61 9.26 15.04
CA GLY A 166 -14.51 8.36 15.38
C GLY A 166 -13.69 7.84 14.19
N ARG A 167 -14.31 7.65 13.02
CA ARG A 167 -13.58 7.25 11.80
C ARG A 167 -12.76 8.42 11.25
N ALA A 168 -13.31 9.63 11.29
CA ALA A 168 -12.60 10.84 10.89
C ALA A 168 -11.42 11.11 11.82
N LEU A 169 -11.60 11.00 13.15
CA LEU A 169 -10.51 11.16 14.12
C LEU A 169 -9.38 10.16 13.85
N LEU A 170 -9.72 8.89 13.64
CA LEU A 170 -8.74 7.86 13.30
C LEU A 170 -7.98 8.21 12.01
N LEU A 171 -8.67 8.58 10.94
CA LEU A 171 -8.04 8.95 9.66
C LEU A 171 -7.11 10.17 9.77
N VAL A 172 -7.51 11.21 10.51
CA VAL A 172 -6.66 12.40 10.69
C VAL A 172 -5.37 12.04 11.43
N VAL A 173 -5.45 11.22 12.48
CA VAL A 173 -4.26 10.82 13.24
C VAL A 173 -3.37 9.87 12.42
N MET A 174 -3.97 8.92 11.69
CA MET A 174 -3.25 8.07 10.74
C MET A 174 -2.49 8.91 9.69
N ALA A 175 -3.13 9.94 9.14
CA ALA A 175 -2.49 10.83 8.17
C ALA A 175 -1.32 11.60 8.76
N LYS A 176 -1.43 12.07 10.01
CA LYS A 176 -0.32 12.72 10.72
C LYS A 176 0.86 11.77 10.93
N TYR A 177 0.60 10.54 11.35
CA TYR A 177 1.65 9.53 11.53
C TYR A 177 2.35 9.19 10.21
N ALA A 178 1.59 9.03 9.12
CA ALA A 178 2.12 8.77 7.78
C ALA A 178 2.97 9.94 7.24
N ALA A 179 2.60 11.19 7.55
CA ALA A 179 3.32 12.39 7.12
C ALA A 179 4.76 12.48 7.69
N SER A 180 5.07 11.77 8.78
CA SER A 180 6.43 11.66 9.32
C SER A 180 7.34 10.72 8.52
N GLY A 181 6.88 10.20 7.37
CA GLY A 181 7.64 9.30 6.50
C GLY A 181 7.62 7.84 6.94
N ASN A 182 6.79 7.48 7.93
CA ASN A 182 6.67 6.11 8.41
C ASN A 182 5.72 5.30 7.55
N ARG A 183 6.10 4.04 7.34
CA ARG A 183 5.18 3.01 6.86
C ARG A 183 4.24 2.64 8.01
N MET A 184 2.97 2.49 7.70
CA MET A 184 1.92 2.19 8.67
C MET A 184 1.36 0.81 8.39
N SER A 185 1.52 -0.15 9.30
CA SER A 185 0.85 -1.45 9.24
C SER A 185 -0.38 -1.45 10.16
N ALA A 186 -1.09 -2.58 10.23
CA ALA A 186 -2.20 -2.75 11.18
C ALA A 186 -1.76 -2.56 12.64
N VAL A 187 -0.49 -2.83 12.96
CA VAL A 187 0.06 -2.65 14.32
C VAL A 187 0.10 -1.16 14.69
N GLU A 188 0.64 -0.30 13.83
CA GLU A 188 0.68 1.13 14.07
C GLU A 188 -0.73 1.71 14.20
N VAL A 189 -1.67 1.26 13.37
CA VAL A 189 -3.07 1.71 13.45
C VAL A 189 -3.74 1.28 14.76
N GLN A 190 -3.47 0.06 15.25
CA GLN A 190 -3.97 -0.40 16.55
C GLN A 190 -3.42 0.45 17.70
N ASN A 191 -2.13 0.77 17.67
CA ASN A 191 -1.50 1.60 18.71
C ASN A 191 -1.97 3.07 18.66
N ILE A 192 -2.19 3.63 17.47
CA ILE A 192 -2.82 4.96 17.30
C ILE A 192 -4.25 4.97 17.84
N ALA A 193 -5.05 3.98 17.44
CA ALA A 193 -6.45 3.86 17.87
C ALA A 193 -6.56 3.64 19.39
N TYR A 194 -5.58 2.96 20.00
CA TYR A 194 -5.50 2.81 21.45
C TYR A 194 -5.44 4.16 22.17
N PHE A 195 -4.64 5.11 21.70
CA PHE A 195 -4.56 6.41 22.35
C PHE A 195 -5.83 7.24 22.18
N LEU A 196 -6.46 7.18 20.99
CA LEU A 196 -7.78 7.77 20.79
C LEU A 196 -8.83 7.13 21.72
N TYR A 197 -8.77 5.82 21.95
CA TYR A 197 -9.62 5.14 22.94
C TYR A 197 -9.31 5.61 24.37
N ALA A 198 -8.04 5.68 24.74
CA ALA A 198 -7.58 6.00 26.07
C ALA A 198 -7.98 7.42 26.53
N ILE A 199 -8.04 8.39 25.61
CA ILE A 199 -8.52 9.74 25.88
C ILE A 199 -10.05 9.88 25.76
N GLY A 200 -10.77 8.80 25.52
CA GLY A 200 -12.24 8.77 25.45
C GLY A 200 -12.83 9.08 24.07
N ALA A 201 -12.02 9.26 23.03
CA ALA A 201 -12.48 9.60 21.68
C ALA A 201 -13.06 8.41 20.90
N LEU A 202 -12.67 7.18 21.25
CA LEU A 202 -13.17 5.93 20.62
C LEU A 202 -13.75 4.94 21.63
N PRO A 203 -14.77 5.31 22.43
CA PRO A 203 -15.23 4.53 23.59
C PRO A 203 -15.87 3.18 23.25
N LYS A 204 -16.11 2.90 21.96
CA LYS A 204 -16.68 1.64 21.48
C LYS A 204 -15.63 0.58 21.16
N LEU A 205 -14.34 0.93 21.13
CA LEU A 205 -13.27 -0.03 20.91
C LEU A 205 -12.98 -0.82 22.18
N ASN A 206 -12.71 -2.12 22.04
CA ASN A 206 -12.49 -3.02 23.17
C ASN A 206 -11.05 -3.53 23.16
N PHE A 207 -10.15 -2.73 23.73
CA PHE A 207 -8.73 -3.07 23.78
C PHE A 207 -8.40 -4.16 24.80
N LYS A 208 -7.44 -5.01 24.45
CA LYS A 208 -6.84 -6.03 25.32
C LYS A 208 -5.34 -6.08 25.10
N LYS A 209 -4.60 -6.60 26.10
CA LYS A 209 -3.17 -6.90 25.99
C LYS A 209 -2.93 -7.88 24.82
N HIS A 210 -2.01 -7.54 23.89
CA HIS A 210 -1.62 -8.41 22.77
C HIS A 210 -0.10 -8.32 22.46
N GLN A 211 0.38 -9.09 21.47
CA GLN A 211 1.81 -9.23 21.14
C GLN A 211 2.52 -7.93 20.73
N PHE A 212 1.85 -6.94 20.16
CA PHE A 212 2.48 -5.69 19.67
C PHE A 212 1.92 -4.43 20.34
N GLY A 213 1.43 -4.59 21.58
CA GLY A 213 0.74 -3.54 22.32
C GLY A 213 -0.75 -3.88 22.52
N PRO A 214 -1.56 -2.89 22.91
CA PRO A 214 -3.01 -3.02 23.00
C PRO A 214 -3.63 -3.33 21.64
N HIS A 215 -4.57 -4.26 21.60
CA HIS A 215 -5.28 -4.64 20.38
C HIS A 215 -6.79 -4.68 20.60
N ALA A 216 -7.54 -4.11 19.67
CA ALA A 216 -8.99 -4.18 19.63
C ALA A 216 -9.45 -4.94 18.38
N GLU A 217 -10.06 -6.12 18.59
CA GLU A 217 -10.56 -6.96 17.49
C GLU A 217 -11.62 -6.23 16.67
N ASN A 218 -12.48 -5.43 17.33
CA ASN A 218 -13.52 -4.69 16.63
C ASN A 218 -12.99 -3.49 15.82
N LEU A 219 -11.72 -3.09 15.98
CA LEU A 219 -11.08 -2.15 15.06
C LEU A 219 -10.86 -2.77 13.67
N ASN A 220 -10.64 -4.08 13.59
CA ASN A 220 -10.46 -4.79 12.32
C ASN A 220 -11.67 -4.61 11.41
N LEU A 221 -12.89 -4.69 11.96
CA LEU A 221 -14.14 -4.43 11.24
C LEU A 221 -14.25 -2.99 10.74
N VAL A 222 -13.70 -2.02 11.50
CA VAL A 222 -13.67 -0.61 11.08
C VAL A 222 -12.72 -0.45 9.89
N LEU A 223 -11.52 -1.03 9.95
CA LEU A 223 -10.53 -0.96 8.87
C LEU A 223 -11.02 -1.67 7.61
N GLN A 224 -11.63 -2.85 7.73
CA GLN A 224 -12.30 -3.53 6.62
C GLN A 224 -13.37 -2.66 5.96
N ALA A 225 -14.18 -1.94 6.76
CA ALA A 225 -15.21 -1.07 6.21
C ALA A 225 -14.61 0.13 5.47
N LEU A 226 -13.50 0.69 5.97
CA LEU A 226 -12.79 1.82 5.36
C LEU A 226 -11.98 1.43 4.12
N GLU A 227 -11.57 0.17 4.00
CA GLU A 227 -10.77 -0.36 2.90
C GLU A 227 -11.46 -0.14 1.54
N GLY A 228 -10.69 0.38 0.58
CA GLY A 228 -11.14 0.79 -0.74
C GLY A 228 -11.81 2.17 -0.76
N HIS A 229 -12.34 2.67 0.36
CA HIS A 229 -13.10 3.93 0.40
C HIS A 229 -12.33 5.12 0.99
N TYR A 230 -11.50 4.85 1.98
CA TYR A 230 -10.72 5.85 2.72
C TYR A 230 -9.27 5.40 2.94
N ILE A 231 -9.04 4.09 2.98
CA ILE A 231 -7.71 3.48 3.10
C ILE A 231 -7.54 2.37 2.07
N THR A 232 -6.31 1.97 1.84
CA THR A 232 -5.95 0.77 1.06
C THR A 232 -4.85 -0.01 1.77
N GLY A 233 -4.65 -1.26 1.38
CA GLY A 233 -3.54 -2.08 1.85
C GLY A 233 -3.84 -2.90 3.11
N TYR A 234 -5.04 -2.76 3.69
CA TYR A 234 -5.48 -3.60 4.81
C TYR A 234 -5.92 -5.01 4.36
N GLY A 235 -6.53 -5.15 3.17
CA GLY A 235 -6.86 -6.45 2.59
C GLY A 235 -7.85 -7.30 3.41
N ASP A 236 -7.69 -8.63 3.32
CA ASP A 236 -8.52 -9.67 3.95
C ASP A 236 -7.86 -10.31 5.20
N HIS A 237 -6.97 -9.57 5.88
CA HIS A 237 -6.13 -10.01 7.01
C HIS A 237 -5.02 -11.02 6.71
N THR A 238 -4.86 -11.52 5.48
CA THR A 238 -3.87 -12.57 5.21
C THR A 238 -2.49 -12.03 4.84
N THR A 239 -2.39 -10.79 4.34
CA THR A 239 -1.15 -10.22 3.76
C THR A 239 -1.09 -8.68 3.76
N ALA A 240 -1.75 -7.98 4.71
CA ALA A 240 -1.61 -6.53 4.85
C ALA A 240 -0.16 -6.16 5.17
N LYS A 241 0.52 -5.42 4.29
CA LYS A 241 1.92 -5.01 4.51
C LYS A 241 2.04 -3.54 4.90
N GLU A 242 1.32 -2.67 4.22
CA GLU A 242 1.34 -1.22 4.44
C GLU A 242 -0.06 -0.67 4.13
N ILE A 243 -0.64 0.03 5.10
CA ILE A 243 -1.93 0.72 5.02
C ILE A 243 -1.64 2.16 4.62
N GLU A 244 -2.31 2.61 3.56
CA GLU A 244 -2.21 3.97 3.05
C GLU A 244 -3.58 4.63 3.07
N LEU A 245 -3.62 5.95 3.28
CA LEU A 245 -4.85 6.71 3.08
C LEU A 245 -5.05 6.96 1.58
N LEU A 246 -6.29 6.86 1.13
CA LEU A 246 -6.66 7.24 -0.23
C LEU A 246 -6.78 8.77 -0.34
N ASP A 247 -6.58 9.27 -1.56
CA ASP A 247 -6.70 10.71 -1.87
C ASP A 247 -8.06 11.27 -1.41
N GLY A 248 -8.04 12.43 -0.77
CA GLY A 248 -9.23 13.09 -0.26
C GLY A 248 -9.78 12.52 1.05
N ALA A 249 -9.23 11.42 1.59
CA ALA A 249 -9.73 10.82 2.82
C ALA A 249 -9.47 11.71 4.04
N LYS A 250 -8.29 12.30 4.13
CA LYS A 250 -7.92 13.23 5.19
C LYS A 250 -8.75 14.52 5.10
N GLU A 251 -8.90 15.07 3.90
CA GLU A 251 -9.63 16.30 3.64
C GLU A 251 -11.11 16.14 4.03
N GLN A 252 -11.74 15.01 3.67
CA GLN A 252 -13.10 14.67 4.09
C GLN A 252 -13.22 14.57 5.62
N ALA A 253 -12.23 13.97 6.28
CA ALA A 253 -12.19 13.85 7.74
C ALA A 253 -12.01 15.21 8.42
N ASP A 254 -11.09 16.04 7.94
CA ASP A 254 -10.87 17.40 8.45
C ASP A 254 -12.12 18.27 8.27
N MET A 255 -12.77 18.22 7.11
CA MET A 255 -14.02 18.97 6.87
C MET A 255 -15.12 18.56 7.85
N LEU A 256 -15.24 17.27 8.15
CA LEU A 256 -16.23 16.77 9.11
C LEU A 256 -15.96 17.25 10.54
N LEU A 257 -14.69 17.36 10.93
CA LEU A 257 -14.28 17.70 12.29
C LEU A 257 -14.04 19.20 12.51
N LYS A 258 -14.07 20.00 11.46
CA LYS A 258 -13.65 21.42 11.46
C LYS A 258 -14.31 22.24 12.58
N ASP A 259 -15.62 22.09 12.73
CA ASP A 259 -16.42 22.91 13.67
C ASP A 259 -16.74 22.15 14.98
N ASN A 260 -16.09 21.00 15.22
CA ASN A 260 -16.28 20.21 16.43
C ASN A 260 -15.12 20.44 17.41
N GLU A 261 -15.33 21.33 18.38
CA GLU A 261 -14.31 21.70 19.38
C GLU A 261 -13.79 20.50 20.17
N LEU A 262 -14.67 19.57 20.56
CA LEU A 262 -14.28 18.38 21.31
C LEU A 262 -13.38 17.45 20.45
N ALA A 263 -13.71 17.27 19.18
CA ALA A 263 -12.88 16.52 18.27
C ALA A 263 -11.51 17.18 18.04
N GLN A 264 -11.47 18.50 17.87
CA GLN A 264 -10.21 19.25 17.75
C GLN A 264 -9.35 19.08 19.02
N HIS A 265 -9.99 19.10 20.19
CA HIS A 265 -9.32 18.85 21.46
C HIS A 265 -8.72 17.44 21.53
N TYR A 266 -9.45 16.40 21.13
CA TYR A 266 -8.91 15.04 21.06
C TYR A 266 -7.73 14.93 20.08
N LEU A 267 -7.83 15.56 18.90
CA LEU A 267 -6.74 15.58 17.93
C LEU A 267 -5.48 16.25 18.49
N GLN A 268 -5.64 17.35 19.23
CA GLN A 268 -4.51 18.02 19.87
C GLN A 268 -3.87 17.13 20.94
N GLN A 269 -4.67 16.54 21.83
CA GLN A 269 -4.18 15.65 22.89
C GLN A 269 -3.41 14.46 22.32
N VAL A 270 -4.01 13.74 21.36
CA VAL A 270 -3.36 12.55 20.81
C VAL A 270 -2.10 12.89 20.02
N THR A 271 -2.09 14.01 19.28
CA THR A 271 -0.90 14.46 18.54
C THR A 271 0.23 14.82 19.50
N ALA A 272 -0.09 15.51 20.60
CA ALA A 272 0.89 15.79 21.63
C ALA A 272 1.43 14.51 22.27
N LEU A 273 0.57 13.51 22.49
CA LEU A 273 0.92 12.27 23.17
C LEU A 273 1.99 11.45 22.44
N PHE A 274 1.97 11.35 21.11
CA PHE A 274 2.97 10.56 20.38
C PHE A 274 4.10 11.42 19.79
N TYR A 275 4.17 12.70 20.16
CA TYR A 275 5.22 13.61 19.68
C TYR A 275 6.61 13.13 20.13
N GLY A 276 7.54 12.98 19.19
CA GLY A 276 8.87 12.41 19.42
C GLY A 276 8.92 10.88 19.46
N PHE A 277 7.78 10.21 19.30
CA PHE A 277 7.63 8.75 19.23
C PHE A 277 7.02 8.30 17.89
N GLU A 278 7.08 9.14 16.85
CA GLU A 278 6.57 8.89 15.50
C GLU A 278 7.46 7.90 14.74
N ASN A 279 7.62 6.69 15.26
CA ASN A 279 8.20 5.56 14.53
C ASN A 279 7.66 4.25 15.14
N PRO A 280 7.76 3.11 14.44
CA PRO A 280 7.19 1.84 14.91
C PRO A 280 7.66 1.43 16.31
N TYR A 281 8.94 1.63 16.62
CA TYR A 281 9.52 1.30 17.92
C TYR A 281 8.96 2.19 19.03
N GLY A 282 9.00 3.51 18.83
CA GLY A 282 8.52 4.50 19.79
C GLY A 282 7.04 4.34 20.07
N LEU A 283 6.23 4.17 19.04
CA LEU A 283 4.78 4.03 19.15
C LEU A 283 4.38 2.73 19.88
N GLU A 284 5.04 1.61 19.59
CA GLU A 284 4.79 0.36 20.31
C GLU A 284 5.20 0.46 21.79
N LEU A 285 6.36 1.05 22.08
CA LEU A 285 6.81 1.24 23.44
C LEU A 285 5.84 2.14 24.23
N LEU A 286 5.48 3.28 23.65
CA LEU A 286 4.57 4.26 24.23
C LEU A 286 3.21 3.64 24.56
N SER A 287 2.63 2.88 23.62
CA SER A 287 1.33 2.23 23.82
C SER A 287 1.40 1.09 24.83
N THR A 288 2.50 0.33 24.87
CA THR A 288 2.74 -0.72 25.86
C THR A 288 2.83 -0.14 27.27
N VAL A 289 3.63 0.91 27.47
CA VAL A 289 3.77 1.57 28.77
C VAL A 289 2.46 2.22 29.19
N GLY A 290 1.82 2.97 28.28
CA GLY A 290 0.52 3.60 28.54
C GLY A 290 -0.55 2.60 28.96
N TRP A 291 -0.60 1.42 28.33
CA TRP A 291 -1.50 0.33 28.74
C TRP A 291 -1.25 -0.16 30.16
N ILE A 292 0.01 -0.42 30.50
CA ILE A 292 0.38 -0.84 31.86
C ILE A 292 -0.05 0.20 32.88
N MET A 293 0.15 1.48 32.56
CA MET A 293 -0.21 2.59 33.43
C MET A 293 -1.73 2.64 33.69
N GLN A 294 -2.54 2.50 32.65
CA GLN A 294 -4.00 2.48 32.77
C GLN A 294 -4.55 1.23 33.47
N MET A 295 -3.94 0.06 33.25
CA MET A 295 -4.40 -1.20 33.87
C MET A 295 -3.98 -1.34 35.33
N ALA A 296 -2.99 -0.58 35.79
CA ALA A 296 -2.48 -0.63 37.15
C ALA A 296 -2.23 0.79 37.74
N PRO A 297 -3.25 1.66 37.83
CA PRO A 297 -3.09 3.08 38.13
C PRO A 297 -2.47 3.38 39.51
N THR A 298 -2.60 2.46 40.46
CA THR A 298 -1.99 2.61 41.79
C THR A 298 -0.50 2.25 41.79
N LYS A 299 -0.09 1.28 40.96
CA LYS A 299 1.29 0.78 40.88
C LYS A 299 2.11 1.49 39.80
N SER A 300 1.45 2.13 38.85
CA SER A 300 2.09 2.80 37.72
C SER A 300 2.92 4.03 38.13
N LYS A 301 2.77 4.53 39.36
CA LYS A 301 3.68 5.53 39.95
C LYS A 301 5.05 4.96 40.33
N ASP A 302 5.18 3.64 40.44
CA ASP A 302 6.45 2.97 40.66
C ASP A 302 7.09 2.62 39.30
N LYS A 303 8.16 3.36 38.97
CA LYS A 303 8.95 3.15 37.76
C LYS A 303 9.49 1.71 37.64
N HIS A 304 9.95 1.11 38.75
CA HIS A 304 10.47 -0.25 38.74
C HIS A 304 9.37 -1.26 38.40
N PHE A 305 8.16 -1.07 38.93
CA PHE A 305 7.01 -1.89 38.56
C PHE A 305 6.72 -1.81 37.06
N VAL A 306 6.71 -0.62 36.47
CA VAL A 306 6.42 -0.43 35.03
C VAL A 306 7.49 -1.11 34.17
N VAL A 307 8.77 -0.95 34.49
CA VAL A 307 9.88 -1.63 33.81
C VAL A 307 9.68 -3.15 33.85
N GLN A 308 9.42 -3.71 35.04
CA GLN A 308 9.18 -5.15 35.20
C GLN A 308 7.94 -5.62 34.44
N ALA A 309 6.86 -4.83 34.42
CA ALA A 309 5.64 -5.16 33.71
C ALA A 309 5.84 -5.19 32.18
N VAL A 310 6.64 -4.27 31.62
CA VAL A 310 7.02 -4.30 30.19
C VAL A 310 7.90 -5.51 29.90
N GLN A 311 8.92 -5.76 30.73
CA GLN A 311 9.84 -6.90 30.54
C GLN A 311 9.18 -8.26 30.72
N ASN A 312 8.05 -8.32 31.44
CA ASN A 312 7.21 -9.50 31.59
C ASN A 312 6.02 -9.52 30.63
N TRP A 313 5.95 -8.57 29.68
CA TRP A 313 4.88 -8.57 28.69
C TRP A 313 4.97 -9.79 27.79
N ASP A 314 6.14 -9.99 27.19
CA ASP A 314 6.57 -11.15 26.40
C ASP A 314 8.11 -11.13 26.23
N GLU A 315 8.68 -12.25 25.75
CA GLU A 315 10.13 -12.40 25.57
C GLU A 315 10.71 -11.48 24.48
N ARG A 316 9.91 -11.07 23.48
CA ARG A 316 10.36 -10.17 22.42
C ARG A 316 10.57 -8.76 22.99
N LYS A 317 9.58 -8.24 23.72
CA LYS A 317 9.63 -6.91 24.34
C LYS A 317 10.77 -6.80 25.33
N ARG A 318 10.99 -7.84 26.14
CA ARG A 318 12.16 -7.91 27.04
C ARG A 318 13.48 -7.70 26.32
N ARG A 319 13.62 -8.18 25.09
CA ARG A 319 14.85 -8.08 24.29
C ARG A 319 14.99 -6.74 23.57
N ILE A 320 13.89 -6.15 23.09
CA ILE A 320 13.94 -4.94 22.25
C ILE A 320 13.78 -3.63 23.03
N PHE A 321 13.11 -3.66 24.19
CA PHE A 321 12.89 -2.47 25.01
C PHE A 321 13.89 -2.44 26.17
N SER A 322 14.88 -1.54 26.08
CA SER A 322 15.83 -1.33 27.16
C SER A 322 15.12 -0.69 28.36
N THR A 323 15.63 -0.95 29.57
CA THR A 323 15.16 -0.28 30.79
C THR A 323 15.16 1.24 30.62
N GLU A 324 16.24 1.80 30.08
CA GLU A 324 16.38 3.25 29.84
C GLU A 324 15.26 3.81 28.96
N HIS A 325 14.91 3.14 27.85
CA HIS A 325 13.83 3.60 26.98
C HIS A 325 12.47 3.49 27.66
N ILE A 326 12.21 2.42 28.40
CA ILE A 326 10.97 2.26 29.18
C ILE A 326 10.83 3.39 30.20
N GLU A 327 11.91 3.69 30.93
CA GLU A 327 11.93 4.77 31.91
C GLU A 327 11.71 6.14 31.26
N LYS A 328 12.32 6.40 30.11
CA LYS A 328 12.11 7.65 29.37
C LYS A 328 10.64 7.84 28.98
N VAL A 329 10.02 6.80 28.45
CA VAL A 329 8.59 6.82 28.09
C VAL A 329 7.70 6.95 29.33
N TRP A 330 8.06 6.31 30.43
CA TRP A 330 7.32 6.44 31.68
C TRP A 330 7.34 7.87 32.23
N HIS A 331 8.52 8.53 32.28
CA HIS A 331 8.62 9.94 32.70
C HIS A 331 7.81 10.84 31.78
N TYR A 332 7.94 10.64 30.46
CA TYR A 332 7.17 11.40 29.48
C TYR A 332 5.65 11.27 29.69
N LEU A 333 5.13 10.05 29.90
CA LEU A 333 3.70 9.84 30.14
C LEU A 333 3.23 10.35 31.51
N MET A 334 4.07 10.30 32.55
CA MET A 334 3.74 10.76 33.90
C MET A 334 3.80 12.29 34.03
N ASP A 335 4.88 12.90 33.53
CA ASP A 335 5.26 14.27 33.89
C ASP A 335 4.90 15.28 32.79
N GLU A 336 5.12 14.91 31.53
CA GLU A 336 4.88 15.80 30.38
C GLU A 336 3.44 15.70 29.86
N ILE A 337 2.96 14.49 29.59
CA ILE A 337 1.61 14.26 29.05
C ILE A 337 0.56 14.16 30.15
N ARG A 338 0.94 13.74 31.37
CA ARG A 338 0.01 13.46 32.48
C ARG A 338 -1.13 12.54 32.04
N PHE A 339 -0.75 11.40 31.49
CA PHE A 339 -1.66 10.44 30.87
C PHE A 339 -2.59 9.70 31.86
N MET A 340 -2.45 9.95 33.18
CA MET A 340 -3.21 9.30 34.25
C MET A 340 -4.16 10.23 34.99
#